data_AF-A0AAV0HPI7-F1
#
_entry.id   AF-A0AAV0HPI7-F1
#
_cell.length_a   1.000
_cell.length_b   1.000
_cell.length_c   1.000
_cell.angle_alpha   90.00
_cell.angle_beta   90.00
_cell.angle_gamma   90.00
#
_symmetry.space_group_name_H-M   'P 1'
#
loop_
_entity.id
_entity.type
_entity.pdbx_description
1 polymer ?
#
loop_
_entity_poly.entity_id
_entity_poly.type
_entity_poly.pdbx_seq_one_letter_code
_entity_poly.pdbx_strand_id
1 'polypeptide(L)'
;MLTRYTPRVMPKVLPSVGAFTVQCAKCFKWRLIPTKQKYEEIREHILERPFYCESVQEWRPNVSCEDPEDISQDTGRLWAIDKPNIAQPPPGWQRLLHIRGEGSTKFAYYMAPSGKKLRSIVEVHK
;
A
#
# COMPACT_ATOMS: atom_id res chain seq x y z
N MET A 1 39.96 -28.24 -18.84
CA MET A 1 38.51 -28.31 -18.58
C MET A 1 38.15 -27.21 -17.60
N LEU A 2 37.60 -26.09 -18.06
CA LEU A 2 37.21 -24.97 -17.20
C LEU A 2 35.72 -25.09 -16.88
N THR A 3 35.39 -25.35 -15.62
CA THR A 3 34.03 -25.43 -15.10
C THR A 3 33.36 -24.07 -15.19
N ARG A 4 32.29 -23.99 -15.99
CA ARG A 4 31.42 -22.81 -16.09
C ARG A 4 30.70 -22.61 -14.76
N TYR A 5 31.05 -21.56 -14.03
CA TYR A 5 30.26 -21.10 -12.88
C TYR A 5 28.95 -20.50 -13.41
N THR A 6 27.85 -21.23 -13.26
CA THR A 6 26.51 -20.69 -13.49
C THR A 6 26.06 -20.01 -12.20
N PRO A 7 25.90 -18.66 -12.18
CA PRO A 7 25.38 -18.00 -11.00
C PRO A 7 23.97 -18.53 -10.73
N ARG A 8 23.75 -19.06 -9.52
CA ARG A 8 22.43 -19.43 -9.01
C ARG A 8 21.56 -18.17 -9.06
N VAL A 9 20.63 -18.12 -10.02
CA VAL A 9 19.59 -17.10 -10.04
C VAL A 9 18.68 -17.41 -8.85
N MET A 10 18.95 -16.78 -7.72
CA MET A 10 18.01 -16.81 -6.61
C MET A 10 16.67 -16.25 -7.11
N PRO A 11 15.53 -16.90 -6.80
CA PRO A 11 14.23 -16.33 -7.08
C PRO A 11 14.22 -14.94 -6.43
N LYS A 12 14.10 -13.88 -7.24
CA LYS A 12 13.89 -12.54 -6.71
C LYS A 12 12.55 -12.57 -5.96
N VAL A 13 12.61 -12.67 -4.64
CA VAL A 13 11.42 -12.54 -3.79
C VAL A 13 10.89 -11.14 -4.07
N LEU A 14 9.69 -11.08 -4.66
CA LEU A 14 9.06 -9.80 -4.95
C LEU A 14 8.77 -9.12 -3.61
N PRO A 15 8.97 -7.79 -3.50
CA PRO A 15 8.68 -7.08 -2.26
C PRO A 15 7.20 -7.28 -1.89
N SER A 16 6.93 -7.83 -0.71
CA SER A 16 5.59 -7.87 -0.13
C SER A 16 5.29 -6.55 0.59
N VAL A 17 4.02 -6.16 0.63
CA VAL A 17 3.60 -4.99 1.40
C VAL A 17 3.83 -5.27 2.89
N GLY A 18 4.70 -4.48 3.54
CA GLY A 18 5.06 -4.66 4.95
C GLY A 18 4.19 -3.87 5.93
N ALA A 19 3.60 -2.75 5.50
CA ALA A 19 2.74 -1.92 6.33
C ALA A 19 1.81 -1.07 5.45
N PHE A 20 0.68 -0.66 6.03
CA PHE A 20 -0.21 0.34 5.45
C PHE A 20 -0.09 1.64 6.25
N THR A 21 -0.03 2.75 5.55
CA THR A 21 0.20 4.07 6.15
C THR A 21 -0.62 5.13 5.46
N VAL A 22 -1.01 6.16 6.20
CA VAL A 22 -1.65 7.37 5.67
C VAL A 22 -0.96 8.60 6.27
N GLN A 23 -0.90 9.68 5.49
CA GLN A 23 -0.33 10.94 5.93
C GLN A 23 -1.40 11.82 6.55
N CYS A 24 -1.12 12.42 7.70
CA CYS A 24 -1.98 13.44 8.29
C CYS A 24 -2.01 14.69 7.42
N ALA A 25 -3.21 15.19 7.09
CA ALA A 25 -3.41 16.39 6.28
C ALA A 25 -3.01 17.70 7.00
N LYS A 26 -2.83 17.66 8.33
CA LYS A 26 -2.48 18.83 9.15
C LYS A 26 -0.98 18.96 9.42
N CYS A 27 -0.35 17.88 9.89
CA CYS A 27 1.05 17.89 10.33
C CYS A 27 1.99 17.07 9.44
N PHE A 28 1.46 16.44 8.38
CA PHE A 28 2.23 15.64 7.40
C PHE A 28 2.96 14.41 7.97
N LYS A 29 2.76 14.08 9.25
CA LYS A 29 3.26 12.85 9.88
C LYS A 29 2.53 11.62 9.36
N TRP A 30 3.27 10.53 9.19
CA TRP A 30 2.70 9.25 8.76
C TRP A 30 2.19 8.42 9.94
N ARG A 31 0.99 7.86 9.79
CA ARG A 31 0.35 6.98 10.77
C ARG A 31 0.14 5.59 10.21
N LEU A 32 0.36 4.56 11.03
CA LEU A 32 0.12 3.17 10.69
C LEU A 32 -1.37 2.86 10.71
N ILE A 33 -1.82 2.15 9.68
CA ILE A 33 -3.19 1.65 9.56
C ILE A 33 -3.20 0.15 9.85
N PRO A 34 -4.06 -0.33 10.76
CA PRO A 34 -3.97 -1.69 11.30
C PRO A 34 -4.30 -2.78 10.30
N THR A 35 -5.15 -2.48 9.31
CA THR A 35 -5.61 -3.46 8.33
C THR A 35 -5.62 -2.88 6.92
N LYS A 36 -5.47 -3.76 5.93
CA LYS A 36 -5.61 -3.40 4.53
C LYS A 36 -6.98 -2.78 4.24
N GLN A 37 -8.05 -3.35 4.79
CA GLN A 37 -9.41 -2.87 4.59
C GLN A 37 -9.58 -1.43 5.06
N LYS A 38 -9.09 -1.09 6.26
CA LYS A 38 -9.17 0.29 6.77
C LYS A 38 -8.36 1.25 5.91
N TYR A 39 -7.21 0.82 5.40
CA TYR A 39 -6.42 1.62 4.47
C TYR A 39 -7.17 1.86 3.15
N GLU A 40 -7.83 0.83 2.62
CA GLU A 40 -8.61 0.95 1.38
C GLU A 40 -9.86 1.82 1.55
N GLU A 41 -10.52 1.79 2.70
CA GLU A 41 -11.62 2.71 3.05
C GLU A 41 -11.13 4.18 3.10
N ILE A 42 -10.02 4.43 3.81
CA ILE A 42 -9.45 5.77 3.95
C ILE A 42 -9.02 6.33 2.59
N ARG A 43 -8.30 5.54 1.77
CA ARG A 43 -7.78 6.01 0.48
C ARG A 43 -8.88 6.31 -0.53
N GLU A 44 -10.01 5.60 -0.46
CA GLU A 44 -11.14 5.77 -1.38
C GLU A 44 -11.81 7.14 -1.20
N HIS A 45 -11.78 7.67 0.03
CA HIS A 45 -12.44 8.91 0.40
C HIS A 45 -11.47 10.02 0.82
N ILE A 46 -10.18 9.91 0.51
CA ILE A 46 -9.14 10.75 1.12
C ILE A 46 -9.25 12.24 0.73
N LEU A 47 -9.84 12.55 -0.44
CA LEU A 47 -10.08 13.94 -0.85
C LEU A 47 -11.31 14.54 -0.17
N GLU A 48 -12.37 13.74 0.04
CA GLU A 48 -13.60 14.20 0.69
C GLU A 48 -13.48 14.19 2.23
N ARG A 49 -12.72 13.24 2.77
CA ARG A 49 -12.49 13.00 4.19
C ARG A 49 -10.98 12.93 4.45
N PRO A 50 -10.30 14.08 4.55
CA PRO A 50 -8.88 14.12 4.86
C PRO A 50 -8.59 13.38 6.17
N PHE A 51 -7.44 12.71 6.22
CA PHE A 51 -7.02 11.98 7.41
C PHE A 51 -6.31 12.91 8.41
N TYR A 52 -6.67 12.80 9.68
CA TYR A 52 -6.02 13.53 10.78
C TYR A 52 -5.45 12.56 11.82
N CYS A 53 -4.48 12.99 12.63
CA CYS A 53 -3.88 12.12 13.66
C CYS A 53 -4.92 11.64 14.67
N GLU A 54 -5.92 12.47 14.93
CA GLU A 54 -7.05 12.20 15.81
C GLU A 54 -7.94 11.08 15.26
N SER A 55 -7.99 10.87 13.94
CA SER A 55 -8.72 9.75 13.30
C SER A 55 -8.17 8.38 13.70
N VAL A 56 -6.93 8.32 14.20
CA VAL A 56 -6.30 7.08 14.70
C VAL A 56 -7.01 6.55 15.96
N GLN A 57 -7.76 7.39 16.68
CA GLN A 57 -8.44 7.02 17.92
C GLN A 57 -9.39 5.81 17.78
N GLU A 58 -9.84 5.51 16.56
CA GLU A 58 -10.61 4.29 16.26
C GLU A 58 -9.89 2.98 16.63
N TRP A 59 -8.54 2.97 16.65
CA TRP A 59 -7.75 1.77 17.00
C TRP A 59 -6.58 2.03 17.94
N ARG A 60 -6.12 3.28 18.11
CA ARG A 60 -5.10 3.65 19.09
C ARG A 60 -5.48 4.99 19.76
N PRO A 61 -5.86 4.98 21.04
CA PRO A 61 -6.34 6.18 21.74
C PRO A 61 -5.22 7.20 21.96
N ASN A 62 -5.59 8.45 22.21
CA ASN A 62 -4.72 9.57 22.62
C ASN A 62 -3.62 9.98 21.61
N VAL A 63 -3.81 9.71 20.32
CA VAL A 63 -2.88 10.16 19.28
C VAL A 63 -3.27 11.57 18.81
N SER A 64 -2.26 12.41 18.67
CA SER A 64 -2.37 13.80 18.26
C SER A 64 -1.31 14.17 17.23
N CYS A 65 -1.37 15.42 16.75
CA CYS A 65 -0.33 15.97 15.91
C CYS A 65 0.99 16.25 16.65
N GLU A 66 1.00 16.26 17.98
CA GLU A 66 2.22 16.48 18.78
C GLU A 66 3.05 15.19 18.88
N ASP A 67 2.41 14.03 18.83
CA ASP A 67 3.10 12.74 18.92
C ASP A 67 4.05 12.52 17.73
N PRO A 68 5.21 11.85 17.94
CA PRO A 68 6.13 11.45 16.87
C PRO A 68 5.41 10.63 15.79
N GLU A 69 5.86 10.71 14.53
CA GLU A 69 5.30 9.87 13.46
C GLU A 69 5.54 8.38 13.72
N ASP A 70 4.67 7.52 13.20
CA ASP A 70 4.82 6.08 13.42
C ASP A 70 5.93 5.48 12.52
N ILE A 71 6.21 6.13 11.38
CA ILE A 71 7.16 5.66 10.38
C ILE A 71 7.58 6.80 9.44
N SER A 72 8.88 7.01 9.28
CA SER A 72 9.44 7.98 8.33
C SER A 72 9.76 7.36 6.97
N GLN A 73 9.67 8.15 5.90
CA GLN A 73 10.06 7.74 4.56
C GLN A 73 11.57 7.51 4.40
N ASP A 74 12.39 8.14 5.25
CA ASP A 74 13.85 8.11 5.17
C ASP A 74 14.48 6.80 5.66
N THR A 75 13.65 5.82 6.05
CA THR A 75 14.08 4.56 6.68
C THR A 75 14.61 3.50 5.70
N GLY A 76 14.93 3.87 4.45
CA GLY A 76 15.40 2.94 3.41
C GLY A 76 14.34 1.94 2.93
N ARG A 77 13.06 2.17 3.24
CA ARG A 77 11.93 1.34 2.80
C ARG A 77 11.45 1.78 1.42
N LEU A 78 10.99 0.83 0.61
CA LEU A 78 10.31 1.16 -0.65
C LEU A 78 8.86 1.59 -0.37
N TRP A 79 8.50 2.79 -0.81
CA TRP A 79 7.15 3.33 -0.64
C TRP A 79 6.31 3.20 -1.91
N ALA A 80 5.13 2.60 -1.78
CA ALA A 80 4.08 2.68 -2.78
C ALA A 80 2.99 3.65 -2.32
N ILE A 81 2.93 4.82 -2.96
CA ILE A 81 1.94 5.85 -2.68
C ILE A 81 0.88 5.75 -3.77
N ASP A 82 -0.34 5.42 -3.36
CA ASP A 82 -1.49 5.37 -4.25
C ASP A 82 -1.89 6.78 -4.69
N LYS A 83 -2.50 6.88 -5.87
CA LYS A 83 -3.29 8.08 -6.21
C LYS A 83 -4.48 8.16 -5.24
N PRO A 84 -4.95 9.37 -4.91
CA PRO A 84 -6.16 9.52 -4.12
C PRO A 84 -7.39 8.91 -4.83
N ASN A 85 -8.42 8.56 -4.05
CA ASN A 85 -9.75 8.13 -4.50
C ASN A 85 -9.75 6.89 -5.41
N ILE A 86 -8.86 5.93 -5.14
CA ILE A 86 -8.93 4.62 -5.77
C ILE A 86 -9.96 3.78 -5.03
N ALA A 87 -11.03 3.40 -5.73
CA ALA A 87 -12.10 2.59 -5.19
C ALA A 87 -11.62 1.28 -4.55
N GLN A 88 -12.36 0.84 -3.53
CA GLN A 88 -12.18 -0.50 -2.96
C GLN A 88 -12.42 -1.57 -4.04
N PRO A 89 -11.70 -2.70 -4.00
CA PRO A 89 -12.04 -3.83 -4.85
C PRO A 89 -13.43 -4.38 -4.47
N PRO A 90 -14.21 -4.93 -5.42
CA PRO A 90 -15.48 -5.56 -5.09
C PRO A 90 -15.31 -6.72 -4.10
N PRO A 91 -16.39 -7.14 -3.40
CA PRO A 91 -16.32 -8.24 -2.45
C PRO A 91 -15.64 -9.49 -3.02
N GLY A 92 -14.68 -10.04 -2.26
CA GLY A 92 -13.88 -11.20 -2.66
C GLY A 92 -12.71 -10.89 -3.61
N TRP A 93 -12.67 -9.70 -4.22
CA TRP A 93 -11.52 -9.29 -5.02
C TRP A 93 -10.43 -8.68 -4.15
N GLN A 94 -9.18 -8.84 -4.59
CA GLN A 94 -8.02 -8.22 -3.94
C GLN A 94 -7.29 -7.31 -4.91
N ARG A 95 -6.99 -6.08 -4.47
CA ARG A 95 -6.01 -5.22 -5.15
C ARG A 95 -4.60 -5.56 -4.68
N LEU A 96 -3.69 -5.83 -5.61
CA LEU A 96 -2.31 -6.21 -5.34
C LEU A 96 -1.36 -5.21 -5.99
N LEU A 97 -0.45 -4.66 -5.19
CA LEU A 97 0.61 -3.76 -5.66
C LEU A 97 1.84 -4.58 -6.07
N HIS A 98 2.34 -4.33 -7.28
CA HIS A 98 3.61 -4.84 -7.76
C HIS A 98 4.58 -3.68 -7.99
N ILE A 99 5.71 -3.72 -7.29
CA ILE A 99 6.82 -2.78 -7.41
C ILE A 99 7.94 -3.52 -8.15
N ARG A 100 8.42 -2.98 -9.27
CA ARG A 100 9.49 -3.61 -10.08
C ARG A 100 10.91 -3.27 -9.57
N GLY A 101 11.01 -2.32 -8.64
CA GLY A 101 12.26 -1.82 -8.05
C GLY A 101 12.10 -0.37 -7.56
N GLU A 102 13.11 0.14 -6.87
CA GLU A 102 13.20 1.54 -6.46
C GLU A 102 13.15 2.47 -7.69
N GLY A 103 12.38 3.56 -7.62
CA GLY A 103 12.20 4.50 -8.74
C GLY A 103 11.41 3.98 -9.96
N SER A 104 10.87 2.75 -9.92
CA SER A 104 10.15 2.15 -11.05
C SER A 104 8.64 2.43 -11.07
N THR A 105 8.00 2.17 -12.21
CA THR A 105 6.54 2.27 -12.39
C THR A 105 5.82 1.27 -11.48
N LYS A 106 4.86 1.77 -10.69
CA LYS A 106 4.02 0.99 -9.77
C LYS A 106 2.80 0.48 -10.54
N PHE A 107 2.54 -0.82 -10.49
CA PHE A 107 1.37 -1.42 -11.13
C PHE A 107 0.47 -2.07 -10.08
N ALA A 108 -0.84 -1.88 -10.22
CA ALA A 108 -1.83 -2.60 -9.45
C ALA A 108 -2.48 -3.68 -10.32
N TYR A 109 -2.79 -4.82 -9.72
CA TYR A 109 -3.63 -5.84 -10.33
C TYR A 109 -4.80 -6.15 -9.41
N TYR A 110 -5.89 -6.65 -9.99
CA TYR A 110 -7.04 -7.13 -9.26
C TYR A 110 -7.10 -8.65 -9.42
N MET A 111 -7.17 -9.36 -8.30
CA MET A 111 -7.26 -10.82 -8.26
C MET A 111 -8.67 -11.21 -7.83
N ALA A 112 -9.36 -11.97 -8.67
CA ALA A 112 -10.67 -12.54 -8.37
C ALA A 112 -10.57 -13.68 -7.37
N PRO A 113 -11.66 -14.06 -6.67
CA PRO A 113 -11.73 -15.29 -5.89
C PRO A 113 -11.35 -16.55 -6.69
N SER A 114 -11.60 -16.55 -8.00
CA SER A 114 -11.23 -17.64 -8.92
C SER A 114 -9.73 -17.68 -9.29
N GLY A 115 -8.94 -16.72 -8.82
CA GLY A 115 -7.52 -16.56 -9.18
C GLY A 115 -7.29 -15.78 -10.48
N LYS A 116 -8.35 -15.40 -11.21
CA LYS A 116 -8.23 -14.55 -12.41
C LYS A 116 -7.60 -13.20 -12.06
N LYS A 117 -6.57 -12.80 -12.81
CA LYS A 117 -5.84 -11.55 -12.61
C LYS A 117 -6.19 -10.53 -13.70
N LEU A 118 -6.66 -9.35 -13.30
CA LEU A 118 -7.00 -8.22 -14.18
C LEU A 118 -6.12 -7.01 -13.87
N ARG A 119 -6.00 -6.09 -14.84
CA ARG A 119 -5.09 -4.93 -14.74
C ARG A 119 -5.80 -3.63 -14.39
N SER A 120 -7.12 -3.58 -14.46
CA SER A 120 -7.88 -2.38 -14.12
C SER A 120 -9.17 -2.69 -13.37
N ILE A 121 -9.62 -1.74 -12.55
CA ILE A 121 -10.90 -1.82 -11.85
C ILE A 121 -12.09 -1.78 -12.82
N VAL A 122 -11.90 -1.16 -13.99
CA VAL A 122 -12.92 -1.11 -15.04
C VAL A 122 -13.19 -2.51 -15.60
N GLU A 123 -12.15 -3.32 -15.80
CA GLU A 123 -12.31 -4.72 -16.23
C GLU A 123 -12.99 -5.60 -15.18
N VAL A 124 -12.90 -5.25 -13.89
CA VAL A 124 -13.56 -5.99 -12.81
C VAL A 124 -15.07 -5.74 -12.81
N HIS A 125 -15.51 -4.55 -13.22
CA HIS A 125 -16.92 -4.15 -13.25
C HIS A 125 -17.63 -4.44 -14.59
N LYS A 126 -16.93 -5.05 -15.55
CA LYS A 126 -17.51 -5.53 -16.81
C LYS A 126 -18.09 -6.93 -16.64
#